data_AF-A0A1B9IV93-F1
#
_entry.id   AF-A0A1B9IV93-F1
#
_cell.length_a   1.000
_cell.length_b   1.000
_cell.length_c   1.000
_cell.angle_alpha   90.00
_cell.angle_beta   90.00
_cell.angle_gamma   90.00
#
_symmetry.space_group_name_H-M   'P 1'
#
loop_
_entity.id
_entity.type
_entity.pdbx_description
1 polymer ?
#
loop_
_entity_poly.entity_id
_entity_poly.type
_entity_poly.pdbx_seq_one_letter_code
_entity_poly.pdbx_strand_id
1 'polypeptide(L)'
;MPPKFPSPNSNSNFTTILISLSTLSIYLITYPLHATPYRIAPPIFLIVSLGLIVAAYNLTLLTALISIGSVVFVNLLLAIDYIHGECGYDVMIGGESGHKARLGQIGWYRGCVQPTQAWWIMVIIGSIWLVIAATELLKTRHTSMNGQYLRLSTDAEEESQST
;
A
#
# COMPACT_ATOMS: atom_id res chain seq x y z
N MET A 1 -9.34 -21.15 -34.40
CA MET A 1 -8.18 -20.60 -33.66
C MET A 1 -8.38 -20.94 -32.19
N PRO A 2 -7.47 -21.69 -31.55
CA PRO A 2 -7.57 -21.90 -30.11
C PRO A 2 -7.34 -20.57 -29.37
N PRO A 3 -8.01 -20.33 -28.23
CA PRO A 3 -7.78 -19.15 -27.43
C PRO A 3 -6.32 -19.15 -26.96
N LYS A 4 -5.60 -18.07 -27.26
CA LYS A 4 -4.29 -17.81 -26.65
C LYS A 4 -4.54 -17.61 -25.16
N PHE A 5 -4.02 -18.52 -24.33
CA PHE A 5 -3.96 -18.30 -22.89
C PHE A 5 -3.19 -17.01 -22.63
N PRO A 6 -3.71 -16.09 -21.80
CA PRO A 6 -2.98 -14.88 -21.45
C PRO A 6 -1.65 -15.29 -20.79
N SER A 7 -0.57 -14.65 -21.26
CA SER A 7 0.76 -14.70 -20.66
C SER A 7 0.68 -14.59 -19.13
N PRO A 8 1.51 -15.29 -18.36
CA PRO A 8 1.60 -15.07 -16.91
C PRO A 8 1.81 -13.57 -16.68
N ASN A 9 0.83 -12.98 -15.98
CA ASN A 9 0.70 -11.56 -15.75
C ASN A 9 1.91 -11.14 -14.90
N SER A 10 2.82 -10.28 -15.41
CA SER A 10 4.02 -9.86 -14.65
C SER A 10 3.70 -9.18 -13.32
N ASN A 11 2.43 -8.80 -13.13
CA ASN A 11 1.88 -8.21 -11.93
C ASN A 11 1.52 -9.24 -10.83
N SER A 12 1.56 -10.56 -11.10
CA SER A 12 1.15 -11.58 -10.11
C SER A 12 2.01 -11.60 -8.86
N ASN A 13 3.31 -11.30 -8.98
CA ASN A 13 4.23 -11.26 -7.85
C ASN A 13 3.89 -10.13 -6.87
N PHE A 14 3.49 -8.96 -7.39
CA PHE A 14 3.05 -7.84 -6.56
C PHE A 14 1.77 -8.17 -5.80
N THR A 15 0.80 -8.82 -6.45
CA THR A 15 -0.45 -9.24 -5.80
C THR A 15 -0.20 -10.13 -4.60
N THR A 16 0.62 -11.19 -4.73
CA THR A 16 0.91 -12.09 -3.61
C THR A 16 1.57 -11.36 -2.44
N ILE A 17 2.60 -10.54 -2.72
CA ILE A 17 3.32 -9.79 -1.68
C ILE A 17 2.39 -8.80 -0.97
N LEU A 18 1.58 -8.04 -1.73
CA LEU A 18 0.65 -7.07 -1.17
C LEU A 18 -0.41 -7.73 -0.27
N ILE A 19 -0.96 -8.88 -0.69
CA ILE A 19 -1.93 -9.62 0.12
C ILE A 19 -1.27 -10.14 1.40
N SER A 20 -0.10 -10.77 1.31
CA SER A 20 0.61 -11.31 2.48
C SER A 20 0.99 -10.23 3.49
N LEU A 21 1.55 -9.11 3.04
CA LEU A 21 1.93 -8.00 3.92
C LEU A 21 0.71 -7.32 4.54
N SER A 22 -0.36 -7.11 3.77
CA SER A 22 -1.60 -6.51 4.30
C SER A 22 -2.29 -7.44 5.29
N THR A 23 -2.20 -8.76 5.08
CA THR A 23 -2.73 -9.74 6.04
C THR A 23 -1.92 -9.74 7.33
N LEU A 24 -0.59 -9.64 7.22
CA LEU A 24 0.29 -9.54 8.37
C LEU A 24 0.05 -8.26 9.18
N SER A 25 -0.17 -7.12 8.53
CA SER A 25 -0.47 -5.85 9.23
C SER A 25 -1.81 -5.92 9.98
N ILE A 26 -2.83 -6.58 9.41
CA ILE A 26 -4.11 -6.85 10.09
C ILE A 26 -3.89 -7.69 11.35
N TYR A 27 -3.14 -8.79 11.24
CA TYR A 27 -2.85 -9.66 12.38
C TYR A 27 -2.20 -8.88 13.53
N LEU A 28 -1.23 -8.02 13.21
CA LEU A 28 -0.48 -7.23 14.19
C LEU A 28 -1.30 -6.13 14.87
N ILE A 29 -2.39 -5.65 14.25
CA ILE A 29 -3.27 -4.63 14.85
C ILE A 29 -4.53 -5.21 15.52
N THR A 30 -4.74 -6.51 15.40
CA THR A 30 -5.94 -7.21 15.94
C THR A 30 -6.03 -7.14 17.46
N TYR A 31 -4.92 -7.21 18.18
CA TYR A 31 -4.95 -7.12 19.65
C TYR A 31 -5.35 -5.73 20.17
N PRO A 32 -4.75 -4.61 19.69
CA PRO A 32 -5.18 -3.25 20.07
C PRO A 32 -6.65 -2.96 19.80
N LEU A 33 -7.25 -3.54 18.77
CA LEU A 33 -8.67 -3.42 18.47
C LEU A 33 -9.55 -3.90 19.65
N HIS A 34 -9.10 -4.93 20.37
CA HIS A 34 -9.81 -5.45 21.54
C HIS A 34 -9.38 -4.76 22.85
N ALA A 35 -8.08 -4.50 23.01
CA ALA A 35 -7.52 -4.02 24.27
C ALA A 35 -7.69 -2.50 24.49
N THR A 36 -7.83 -1.72 23.42
CA THR A 36 -7.88 -0.24 23.48
C THR A 36 -9.04 0.32 22.63
N PRO A 37 -10.30 0.08 23.02
CA PRO A 37 -11.48 0.43 22.20
C PRO A 37 -11.70 1.94 22.02
N TYR A 38 -11.03 2.77 22.81
CA TYR A 38 -11.07 4.23 22.72
C TYR A 38 -10.12 4.81 21.66
N ARG A 39 -9.22 4.00 21.08
CA ARG A 39 -8.32 4.45 20.02
C ARG A 39 -9.01 4.35 18.65
N ILE A 40 -9.04 5.47 17.93
CA ILE A 40 -9.66 5.56 16.59
C ILE A 40 -8.75 4.99 15.50
N ALA A 41 -7.43 4.97 15.70
CA ALA A 41 -6.48 4.53 14.68
C ALA A 41 -6.57 3.03 14.34
N PRO A 42 -6.67 2.07 15.30
CA PRO A 42 -6.79 0.64 15.00
C PRO A 42 -7.95 0.25 14.07
N PRO A 43 -9.21 0.70 14.28
CA PRO A 43 -10.31 0.34 13.38
C PRO A 43 -10.18 0.95 11.99
N ILE A 44 -9.70 2.18 11.87
CA ILE A 44 -9.45 2.81 10.56
C ILE A 44 -8.33 2.05 9.83
N PHE A 45 -7.28 1.64 10.54
CA PHE A 45 -6.18 0.87 9.97
C PHE A 45 -6.61 -0.49 9.44
N LEU A 46 -7.50 -1.18 10.17
CA LEU A 46 -8.10 -2.43 9.71
C LEU A 46 -8.87 -2.26 8.39
N ILE A 47 -9.74 -1.24 8.32
CA ILE A 47 -10.55 -0.97 7.11
C ILE A 47 -9.66 -0.69 5.91
N VAL A 48 -8.65 0.16 6.08
CA VAL A 48 -7.69 0.48 5.01
C VAL A 48 -6.94 -0.77 4.57
N SER A 49 -6.45 -1.58 5.51
CA SER A 49 -5.71 -2.81 5.19
C SER A 49 -6.55 -3.82 4.42
N LEU A 50 -7.83 -3.98 4.77
CA LEU A 50 -8.77 -4.81 4.02
C LEU A 50 -9.01 -4.26 2.60
N GLY A 51 -9.16 -2.93 2.47
CA GLY A 51 -9.26 -2.26 1.17
C GLY A 51 -8.04 -2.50 0.30
N LEU A 52 -6.82 -2.51 0.87
CA LEU A 52 -5.58 -2.79 0.14
C LEU A 52 -5.49 -4.24 -0.34
N ILE A 53 -6.02 -5.20 0.41
CA ILE A 53 -6.13 -6.61 -0.05
C ILE A 53 -7.02 -6.68 -1.29
N VAL A 54 -8.18 -6.00 -1.27
CA VAL A 54 -9.08 -5.95 -2.43
C VAL A 54 -8.43 -5.24 -3.62
N ALA A 55 -7.74 -4.12 -3.37
CA ALA A 55 -7.03 -3.37 -4.40
C ALA A 55 -5.91 -4.19 -5.06
N ALA A 56 -5.25 -5.10 -4.33
CA ALA A 56 -4.16 -5.92 -4.85
C ALA A 56 -4.58 -6.87 -5.99
N TYR A 57 -5.88 -7.14 -6.15
CA TYR A 57 -6.42 -7.91 -7.28
C TYR A 57 -6.52 -7.11 -8.57
N ASN A 58 -6.54 -5.77 -8.50
CA ASN A 58 -6.67 -4.88 -9.66
C ASN A 58 -5.57 -3.83 -9.62
N LEU A 59 -4.43 -4.13 -10.24
CA LEU A 59 -3.24 -3.27 -10.25
C LEU A 59 -3.27 -2.29 -11.42
N THR A 60 -4.04 -1.21 -11.27
CA THR A 60 -4.16 -0.11 -12.23
C THR A 60 -3.53 1.16 -11.67
N LEU A 61 -3.25 2.15 -12.52
CA LEU A 61 -2.75 3.44 -12.06
C LEU A 61 -3.69 4.09 -11.03
N LEU A 62 -5.00 4.05 -11.27
CA LEU A 62 -6.00 4.65 -10.37
C LEU A 62 -6.01 3.96 -9.00
N THR A 63 -6.02 2.62 -8.98
CA THR A 63 -6.01 1.86 -7.72
C THR A 63 -4.71 2.07 -6.96
N ALA A 64 -3.58 2.21 -7.66
CA ALA A 64 -2.29 2.53 -7.03
C ALA A 64 -2.29 3.92 -6.39
N LEU A 65 -2.80 4.95 -7.07
CA LEU A 65 -2.89 6.30 -6.50
C LEU A 65 -3.80 6.37 -5.26
N ILE A 66 -4.98 5.72 -5.33
CA ILE A 66 -5.89 5.61 -4.18
C ILE A 66 -5.19 4.90 -3.02
N SER A 67 -4.53 3.77 -3.30
CA SER A 67 -3.83 2.96 -2.28
C SER A 67 -2.70 3.74 -1.61
N ILE A 68 -1.90 4.51 -2.37
CA ILE A 68 -0.86 5.39 -1.81
C ILE A 68 -1.49 6.42 -0.87
N GLY A 69 -2.57 7.08 -1.29
CA GLY A 69 -3.29 8.04 -0.45
C GLY A 69 -3.80 7.42 0.85
N SER A 70 -4.41 6.24 0.77
CA SER A 70 -4.90 5.51 1.94
C SER A 70 -3.76 5.09 2.88
N VAL A 71 -2.63 4.64 2.34
CA VAL A 71 -1.44 4.27 3.12
C VAL A 71 -0.84 5.49 3.84
N VAL A 72 -0.73 6.63 3.17
CA VAL A 72 -0.23 7.86 3.81
C VAL A 72 -1.16 8.31 4.92
N PHE A 73 -2.47 8.33 4.66
CA PHE A 73 -3.47 8.73 5.64
C PHE A 73 -3.42 7.86 6.91
N VAL A 74 -3.41 6.54 6.74
CA VAL A 74 -3.43 5.61 7.89
C VAL A 74 -2.13 5.65 8.68
N ASN A 75 -0.98 5.81 8.00
CA ASN A 75 0.31 5.93 8.67
C ASN A 75 0.40 7.21 9.50
N LEU A 76 -0.14 8.33 9.00
CA LEU A 76 -0.20 9.58 9.76
C LEU A 76 -1.12 9.44 10.97
N LEU A 77 -2.29 8.84 10.79
CA LEU A 77 -3.24 8.64 11.88
C LEU A 77 -2.64 7.77 12.99
N LEU A 78 -1.99 6.66 12.63
CA LEU A 78 -1.34 5.80 13.61
C LEU A 78 -0.15 6.51 14.29
N ALA A 79 0.64 7.29 13.55
CA ALA A 79 1.74 8.07 14.13
C ALA A 79 1.24 9.11 15.15
N ILE A 80 0.16 9.83 14.83
CA ILE A 80 -0.47 10.79 15.75
C ILE A 80 -0.94 10.09 17.03
N ASP A 81 -1.59 8.94 16.88
CA ASP A 81 -2.09 8.11 17.98
C ASP A 81 -0.95 7.53 18.85
N TYR A 82 0.25 7.35 18.29
CA TYR A 82 1.45 6.96 19.05
C TYR A 82 2.13 8.15 19.75
N ILE A 83 2.21 9.31 19.09
CA ILE A 83 2.82 10.52 19.66
C ILE A 83 2.00 11.04 20.83
N HIS A 84 0.67 11.02 20.72
CA HIS A 84 -0.24 11.54 21.74
C HIS A 84 -0.81 10.47 22.67
N GLY A 85 -0.58 9.19 22.35
CA GLY A 85 -1.08 8.06 23.13
C GLY A 85 -0.09 7.53 24.16
N GLU A 86 -0.51 6.49 24.87
CA GLU A 86 0.26 5.89 25.98
C GLU A 86 1.56 5.18 25.53
N CYS A 87 1.69 4.85 24.25
CA CYS A 87 2.85 4.13 23.73
C CYS A 87 4.07 5.03 23.51
N GLY A 88 3.86 6.32 23.21
CA GLY A 88 4.93 7.28 22.94
C GLY A 88 5.66 7.07 21.62
N TYR A 89 6.33 8.14 21.15
CA TYR A 89 7.13 8.13 19.91
C TYR A 89 8.30 7.14 19.97
N ASP A 90 8.91 6.97 21.15
CA ASP A 90 10.10 6.12 21.33
C ASP A 90 9.86 4.68 20.87
N VAL A 91 8.66 4.14 21.06
CA VAL A 91 8.34 2.78 20.61
C VAL A 91 8.33 2.69 19.09
N MET A 92 7.93 3.74 18.37
CA MET A 92 7.91 3.74 16.90
C MET A 92 9.30 3.59 16.28
N ILE A 93 10.32 4.11 16.97
CA ILE A 93 11.73 4.05 16.55
C ILE A 93 12.51 2.89 17.18
N GLY A 94 11.82 1.99 17.91
CA GLY A 94 12.42 0.78 18.50
C GLY A 94 12.92 0.93 19.95
N GLY A 95 12.58 2.02 20.61
CA GLY A 95 12.84 2.25 22.04
C GLY A 95 11.78 1.65 22.97
N GLU A 96 11.93 1.90 24.26
CA GLU A 96 10.97 1.49 25.30
C GLU A 96 10.10 2.68 25.74
N SER A 97 8.81 2.42 26.02
CA SER A 97 7.95 3.45 26.59
C SER A 97 8.08 3.50 28.11
N GLY A 98 7.98 4.70 28.69
CA GLY A 98 7.86 4.87 30.14
C GLY A 98 6.64 4.15 30.75
N HIS A 99 5.63 3.84 29.93
CA HIS A 99 4.42 3.11 30.33
C HIS A 99 4.59 1.58 30.37
N LYS A 100 5.73 1.04 29.93
CA LYS A 100 6.02 -0.41 29.94
C LYS A 100 5.86 -1.03 31.34
N ALA A 101 6.29 -0.31 32.38
CA ALA A 101 6.17 -0.77 33.77
C ALA A 101 4.70 -0.91 34.24
N ARG A 102 3.80 -0.06 33.72
CA ARG A 102 2.37 -0.07 34.06
C ARG A 102 1.59 -1.14 33.27
N LEU A 103 1.92 -1.31 31.99
CA LEU A 103 1.22 -2.23 31.07
C LEU A 103 1.69 -3.70 31.22
N GLY A 104 2.85 -3.92 31.84
CA GLY A 104 3.53 -5.21 31.84
C GLY A 104 4.09 -5.57 30.46
N GLN A 105 5.04 -6.50 30.42
CA GLN A 105 5.79 -6.80 29.19
C GLN A 105 4.89 -7.28 28.02
N ILE A 106 3.91 -8.13 28.30
CA ILE A 106 3.00 -8.67 27.29
C ILE A 106 2.01 -7.61 26.80
N GLY A 107 1.44 -6.82 27.72
CA GLY A 107 0.49 -5.75 27.39
C GLY A 107 1.16 -4.64 26.57
N TRP A 108 2.37 -4.23 26.98
CA TRP A 108 3.19 -3.28 26.22
C TRP A 108 3.55 -3.81 24.84
N TYR A 109 4.04 -5.06 24.75
CA TYR A 109 4.42 -5.64 23.45
C TYR A 109 3.22 -5.69 22.49
N ARG A 110 2.07 -6.21 22.94
CA ARG A 110 0.90 -6.35 22.06
C ARG A 110 0.17 -5.04 21.79
N GLY A 111 0.17 -4.10 22.73
CA GLY A 111 -0.52 -2.80 22.61
C GLY A 111 0.30 -1.71 21.91
N CYS A 112 1.63 -1.80 21.96
CA CYS A 112 2.53 -0.74 21.49
C CYS A 112 3.59 -1.23 20.48
N VAL A 113 4.16 -2.43 20.65
CA VAL A 113 5.21 -2.90 19.73
C VAL A 113 4.62 -3.50 18.46
N GLN A 114 3.62 -4.39 18.58
CA GLN A 114 2.99 -5.01 17.41
C GLN A 114 2.35 -4.00 16.44
N PRO A 115 1.64 -2.95 16.89
CA PRO A 115 1.03 -2.01 15.95
C PRO A 115 2.07 -1.07 15.34
N THR A 116 3.19 -0.83 16.03
CA THR A 116 4.38 -0.20 15.42
C THR A 116 4.94 -1.06 14.30
N GLN A 117 5.02 -2.38 14.48
CA GLN A 117 5.45 -3.27 13.39
C GLN A 117 4.45 -3.22 12.21
N ALA A 118 3.15 -3.17 12.50
CA ALA A 118 2.12 -3.00 11.47
C ALA A 118 2.30 -1.69 10.70
N TRP A 119 2.67 -0.60 11.37
CA TRP A 119 3.00 0.69 10.77
C TRP A 119 4.14 0.58 9.76
N TRP A 120 5.27 0.00 10.17
CA TRP A 120 6.41 -0.21 9.27
C TRP A 120 6.08 -1.09 8.07
N ILE A 121 5.28 -2.15 8.26
CA ILE A 121 4.78 -2.97 7.14
C ILE A 121 3.93 -2.14 6.19
N MET A 122 3.10 -1.24 6.72
CA MET A 122 2.27 -0.36 5.89
C MET A 122 3.10 0.64 5.07
N VAL A 123 4.23 1.11 5.61
CA VAL A 123 5.23 1.90 4.85
C VAL A 123 5.81 1.09 3.68
N ILE A 124 6.14 -0.18 3.90
CA ILE A 124 6.62 -1.09 2.83
C ILE A 124 5.53 -1.29 1.77
N ILE A 125 4.28 -1.53 2.18
CA ILE A 125 3.13 -1.66 1.27
C ILE A 125 2.98 -0.40 0.40
N GLY A 126 3.08 0.80 0.99
CA GLY A 126 3.03 2.06 0.25
C GLY A 126 4.16 2.20 -0.78
N SER A 127 5.37 1.75 -0.43
CA SER A 127 6.52 1.76 -1.32
C SER A 127 6.30 0.86 -2.54
N ILE A 128 5.70 -0.32 -2.32
CA ILE A 128 5.34 -1.25 -3.40
C ILE A 128 4.29 -0.62 -4.32
N TRP A 129 3.25 0.01 -3.77
CA TRP A 129 2.24 0.72 -4.56
C TRP A 129 2.82 1.88 -5.37
N LEU A 130 3.82 2.58 -4.84
CA LEU A 130 4.54 3.62 -5.57
C LEU A 130 5.32 3.07 -6.76
N VAL A 131 5.97 1.91 -6.60
CA VAL A 131 6.61 1.19 -7.72
C VAL A 131 5.58 0.83 -8.78
N ILE A 132 4.41 0.28 -8.38
CA ILE A 132 3.34 -0.06 -9.32
C ILE A 132 2.86 1.18 -10.09
N ALA A 133 2.59 2.28 -9.40
CA ALA A 133 2.19 3.54 -10.03
C ALA A 133 3.24 4.05 -11.04
N ALA A 134 4.53 4.00 -10.67
CA ALA A 134 5.60 4.39 -11.57
C ALA A 134 5.68 3.50 -12.82
N THR A 135 5.56 2.17 -12.66
CA THR A 135 5.58 1.24 -13.79
C THR A 135 4.40 1.46 -14.74
N GLU A 136 3.20 1.71 -14.21
CA GLU A 136 2.01 1.97 -15.02
C GLU A 136 2.11 3.32 -15.75
N LEU A 137 2.62 4.38 -15.09
CA LEU A 137 2.87 5.67 -15.73
C LEU A 137 3.87 5.57 -16.88
N LEU A 138 4.95 4.81 -16.71
CA LEU A 138 5.95 4.59 -17.75
C LEU A 138 5.37 3.82 -18.94
N LYS A 139 4.54 2.80 -18.70
CA LYS A 139 3.82 2.08 -19.77
C LYS A 139 2.89 3.03 -20.55
N THR A 140 2.08 3.84 -19.85
CA THR A 140 1.17 4.79 -20.52
C THR A 140 1.94 5.80 -21.38
N ARG A 141 3.08 6.32 -20.89
CA ARG A 141 3.93 7.23 -21.67
C ARG A 141 4.51 6.57 -22.92
N HIS A 142 5.02 5.35 -22.82
CA HIS A 142 5.54 4.61 -23.98
C HIS A 142 4.46 4.35 -25.03
N THR A 143 3.27 3.93 -24.62
CA THR A 143 2.14 3.70 -25.54
C THR A 143 1.69 5.00 -26.20
N SER A 144 1.63 6.11 -25.44
CA SER A 144 1.30 7.43 -25.98
C SER A 144 2.31 7.90 -27.01
N MET A 145 3.61 7.75 -26.73
CA MET A 145 4.66 8.13 -27.68
C MET A 145 4.60 7.27 -28.94
N ASN A 146 4.51 5.94 -28.80
CA ASN A 146 4.44 5.03 -29.96
C ASN A 146 3.18 5.25 -30.81
N GLY A 147 2.03 5.54 -30.20
CA GLY A 147 0.80 5.89 -30.93
C GLY A 147 0.94 7.21 -31.71
N GLN A 148 1.66 8.18 -31.14
CA GLN A 148 1.94 9.46 -31.82
C GLN A 148 2.90 9.28 -33.01
N TYR A 149 3.92 8.42 -32.88
CA TYR A 149 4.79 8.04 -34.00
C TYR A 149 4.04 7.31 -35.11
N LEU A 150 3.18 6.35 -34.77
CA LEU A 150 2.33 5.64 -35.74
C LEU A 150 1.45 6.61 -36.53
N ARG A 151 0.83 7.57 -35.86
CA ARG A 151 -0.03 8.58 -36.50
C ARG A 151 0.76 9.47 -37.46
N LEU A 152 1.95 9.93 -37.05
CA LEU A 152 2.82 10.75 -37.89
C LEU A 152 3.30 10.01 -39.15
N SER A 153 3.58 8.71 -39.03
CA SER A 153 3.97 7.87 -40.18
C SER A 153 2.81 7.64 -41.15
N THR A 154 1.59 7.43 -40.64
CA THR A 154 0.38 7.28 -41.47
C THR A 154 0.07 8.57 -42.23
N ASP A 155 0.14 9.72 -41.56
CA ASP A 155 -0.11 11.02 -42.18
C ASP A 155 0.92 11.31 -43.29
N ALA A 156 2.20 10.91 -43.10
CA ALA A 156 3.26 11.07 -44.10
C ALA A 156 3.12 10.13 -45.31
N GLU A 157 2.61 8.90 -45.11
CA GLU A 157 2.33 7.96 -46.21
C GLU A 157 1.14 8.43 -47.07
N GLU A 158 0.08 8.96 -46.46
CA GLU A 158 -1.08 9.50 -47.20
C GLU A 158 -0.71 10.74 -48.03
N GLU A 159 0.16 11.62 -47.52
CA GLU A 159 0.61 12.80 -48.27
C GLU A 159 1.42 12.40 -49.52
N SER A 160 2.27 11.37 -49.42
CA SER A 160 3.12 10.86 -50.52
C SER A 160 2.36 10.19 -51.66
N GLN A 161 1.14 9.69 -51.41
CA GLN A 161 0.29 9.04 -52.43
C GLN A 161 -0.63 10.02 -53.17
N SER A 162 -0.70 11.28 -52.72
CA SER A 162 -1.58 12.31 -53.30
C SER A 162 -0.88 13.22 -54.35
N THR A 163 0.44 13.07 -54.51
CA THR A 163 1.29 13.76 -55.51
C THR A 163 1.80 12.81 -56.58
#